data_AF-A0A952YIR4-F1
#
_entry.id   AF-A0A952YIR4-F1
#
_cell.length_a   1.000
_cell.length_b   1.000
_cell.length_c   1.000
_cell.angle_alpha   90.00
_cell.angle_beta   90.00
_cell.angle_gamma   90.00
#
_symmetry.space_group_name_H-M   'P 1'
#
loop_
_entity.id
_entity.type
_entity.pdbx_description
1 polymer ?
#
loop_
_entity_poly.entity_id
_entity_poly.type
_entity_poly.pdbx_seq_one_letter_code
_entity_poly.pdbx_strand_id
1 'polypeptide(L)'
;MKKHLLLAALMGLAITAQAKLPAPAPLSPEAAAKADEAKAKTAHGAKVAAYQLCKAQDKAAANFFKNASSMGKPAQASAGAPACADPGPFVYTAPKS
;
A
#
# COMPACT_ATOMS: atom_id res chain seq x y z
N MET A 1 19.98 -1.80 25.28
CA MET A 1 18.96 -2.42 26.17
C MET A 1 17.98 -1.41 26.78
N LYS A 2 18.39 -0.40 27.57
CA LYS A 2 17.45 0.56 28.21
C LYS A 2 16.64 1.43 27.24
N LYS A 3 17.22 1.81 26.09
CA LYS A 3 16.56 2.63 25.06
C LYS A 3 15.45 1.89 24.31
N HIS A 4 15.58 0.57 24.15
CA HIS A 4 14.55 -0.27 23.51
C HIS A 4 13.40 -0.59 24.46
N LEU A 5 13.67 -0.62 25.77
CA LEU A 5 12.64 -0.80 26.80
C LEU A 5 11.70 0.41 26.89
N LEU A 6 12.24 1.63 26.74
CA LEU A 6 11.46 2.87 26.65
C LEU A 6 10.60 2.93 25.38
N LEU A 7 11.12 2.47 24.24
CA LEU A 7 10.39 2.46 22.97
C LEU A 7 9.25 1.42 22.96
N ALA A 8 9.47 0.25 23.57
CA ALA A 8 8.44 -0.76 23.75
C ALA A 8 7.34 -0.33 24.74
N ALA A 9 7.71 0.40 25.81
CA ALA A 9 6.75 0.96 26.76
C ALA A 9 5.85 2.04 26.14
N LEU A 10 6.37 2.83 25.19
CA LEU A 10 5.59 3.85 24.49
C LEU A 10 4.55 3.25 23.51
N MET A 11 4.87 2.12 22.89
CA MET A 11 3.94 1.39 22.01
C MET A 11 2.82 0.67 22.78
N GLY A 12 3.06 0.26 24.03
CA GLY A 12 2.07 -0.43 24.87
C GLY A 12 0.92 0.44 25.38
N LEU A 13 1.10 1.77 25.42
CA LEU A 13 0.07 2.70 25.91
C LEU A 13 -1.05 3.00 24.89
N ALA A 14 -0.94 2.53 23.65
CA ALA A 14 -1.92 2.80 22.60
C ALA A 14 -3.16 1.88 22.63
N ILE A 15 -3.26 0.93 23.56
CA ILE A 15 -4.31 -0.12 23.55
C ILE A 15 -5.30 -0.03 24.73
N THR A 16 -5.14 0.89 25.69
CA THR A 16 -5.97 0.88 26.91
C THR A 16 -7.23 1.75 26.89
N ALA A 17 -7.61 2.33 25.74
CA ALA A 17 -8.88 3.04 25.59
C ALA A 17 -9.99 2.15 24.97
N GLN A 18 -10.22 0.96 25.53
CA GLN A 18 -11.51 0.28 25.38
C GLN A 18 -12.40 0.73 26.54
N ALA A 19 -12.82 2.00 26.50
CA ALA A 19 -13.99 2.39 27.26
C ALA A 19 -15.15 1.48 26.82
N LYS A 20 -16.00 1.05 27.74
CA LYS A 20 -17.27 0.39 27.41
C LYS A 20 -18.17 1.41 26.71
N LEU A 21 -17.83 1.72 25.46
CA LEU A 21 -18.64 2.48 24.55
C LEU A 21 -19.89 1.62 24.29
N PRO A 22 -21.09 2.20 24.37
CA PRO A 22 -22.27 1.62 23.75
C PRO A 22 -21.85 1.09 22.38
N ALA A 23 -22.29 -0.12 22.03
CA ALA A 23 -22.04 -0.69 20.71
C ALA A 23 -22.21 0.43 19.67
N PRO A 24 -21.22 0.64 18.77
CA PRO A 24 -21.25 1.77 17.86
C PRO A 24 -22.64 1.83 17.27
N ALA A 25 -23.35 2.94 17.53
CA ALA A 25 -24.70 3.12 17.01
C ALA A 25 -24.64 2.76 15.52
N PRO A 26 -25.59 1.95 15.01
CA PRO A 26 -25.55 1.49 13.62
C PRO A 26 -25.26 2.71 12.75
N LEU A 27 -24.12 2.65 12.03
CA LEU A 27 -23.66 3.74 11.19
C LEU A 27 -24.85 4.15 10.34
N SER A 28 -25.20 5.44 10.37
CA SER A 28 -26.25 5.94 9.50
C SER A 28 -25.91 5.48 8.07
N PRO A 29 -26.90 5.20 7.22
CA PRO A 29 -26.65 4.76 5.85
C PRO A 29 -25.69 5.70 5.09
N GLU A 30 -25.69 6.99 5.44
CA GLU A 30 -24.74 7.97 4.93
C GLU A 30 -23.29 7.73 5.39
N ALA A 31 -23.07 7.39 6.67
CA ALA A 31 -21.75 7.09 7.20
C ALA A 31 -21.17 5.77 6.67
N ALA A 32 -22.02 4.76 6.45
CA ALA A 32 -21.62 3.51 5.81
C ALA A 32 -21.15 3.75 4.36
N ALA A 33 -21.90 4.52 3.58
CA ALA A 33 -21.55 4.86 2.20
C ALA A 33 -20.20 5.61 2.09
N LYS A 34 -19.92 6.52 3.02
CA LYS A 34 -18.63 7.23 3.09
C LYS A 34 -17.46 6.33 3.49
N ALA A 35 -17.70 5.38 4.40
CA ALA A 35 -16.69 4.40 4.79
C ALA A 35 -16.32 3.48 3.62
N ASP A 36 -17.30 3.04 2.83
CA ASP A 36 -17.05 2.18 1.68
C ASP A 36 -16.38 2.93 0.52
N GLU A 37 -16.71 4.21 0.31
CA GLU A 37 -15.97 5.06 -0.63
C GLU A 37 -14.49 5.21 -0.20
N ALA A 38 -14.23 5.42 1.10
CA ALA A 38 -12.87 5.53 1.63
C ALA A 38 -12.07 4.22 1.50
N LYS A 39 -12.70 3.07 1.74
CA LYS A 39 -12.09 1.76 1.48
C LYS A 39 -11.77 1.59 0.00
N ALA A 40 -12.70 1.95 -0.89
CA ALA A 40 -12.48 1.86 -2.33
C ALA A 40 -11.31 2.76 -2.79
N LYS A 41 -11.21 4.00 -2.30
CA LYS A 41 -10.07 4.89 -2.58
C LYS A 41 -8.75 4.32 -2.05
N THR A 42 -8.77 3.73 -0.86
CA THR A 42 -7.57 3.11 -0.26
C THR A 42 -7.11 1.92 -1.09
N ALA A 43 -8.05 1.06 -1.50
CA ALA A 43 -7.76 -0.08 -2.36
C ALA A 43 -7.18 0.36 -3.71
N HIS A 44 -7.76 1.39 -4.34
CA HIS A 44 -7.22 1.97 -5.58
C HIS A 44 -5.83 2.58 -5.38
N GLY A 45 -5.63 3.37 -4.32
CA GLY A 45 -4.33 3.94 -3.96
C GLY A 45 -3.24 2.87 -3.77
N ALA A 46 -3.58 1.73 -3.17
CA ALA A 46 -2.66 0.60 -3.05
C ALA A 46 -2.27 0.01 -4.43
N LYS A 47 -3.21 -0.05 -5.38
CA LYS A 47 -2.90 -0.47 -6.76
C LYS A 47 -1.99 0.53 -7.47
N VAL A 48 -2.23 1.83 -7.30
CA VAL A 48 -1.35 2.89 -7.84
C VAL A 48 0.05 2.81 -7.25
N ALA A 49 0.16 2.61 -5.94
CA ALA A 49 1.45 2.45 -5.28
C ALA A 49 2.21 1.23 -5.80
N ALA A 50 1.53 0.09 -5.99
CA ALA A 50 2.12 -1.11 -6.59
C ALA A 50 2.59 -0.87 -8.02
N TYR A 51 1.81 -0.14 -8.84
CA TYR A 51 2.20 0.23 -10.20
C TYR A 51 3.48 1.09 -10.22
N GLN A 52 3.56 2.12 -9.36
CA GLN A 52 4.76 2.95 -9.27
C GLN A 52 5.98 2.17 -8.78
N LEU A 53 5.79 1.28 -7.80
CA LEU A 53 6.86 0.42 -7.32
C LEU A 53 7.40 -0.49 -8.43
N CYS A 54 6.51 -1.09 -9.22
CA CYS A 54 6.88 -1.90 -10.37
C CYS A 54 7.74 -1.10 -11.37
N LYS A 55 7.30 0.11 -11.74
CA LYS A 55 8.09 0.98 -12.64
C LYS A 55 9.46 1.35 -12.08
N ALA A 56 9.54 1.57 -10.76
CA ALA A 56 10.81 1.87 -10.10
C ALA A 56 11.76 0.66 -10.14
N GLN A 57 11.23 -0.54 -9.93
CA GLN A 57 11.99 -1.80 -10.03
C GLN A 57 12.49 -2.04 -11.46
N ASP A 58 11.65 -1.83 -12.47
CA ASP A 58 12.05 -1.94 -13.89
C ASP A 58 13.18 -0.97 -14.23
N LYS A 59 13.06 0.28 -13.77
CA LYS A 59 14.11 1.29 -13.96
C LYS A 59 15.42 0.90 -13.26
N ALA A 60 15.33 0.38 -12.04
CA ALA A 60 16.51 -0.09 -11.29
C ALA A 60 17.19 -1.26 -12.01
N ALA A 61 16.41 -2.24 -12.48
CA ALA A 61 16.91 -3.36 -13.26
C ALA A 61 17.59 -2.87 -14.56
N ALA A 62 16.94 -1.98 -15.31
CA ALA A 62 17.51 -1.40 -16.53
C ALA A 62 18.84 -0.67 -16.26
N ASN A 63 18.95 0.08 -15.17
CA ASN A 63 20.18 0.76 -14.78
C ASN A 63 21.29 -0.24 -14.40
N PHE A 64 20.94 -1.29 -13.67
CA PHE A 64 21.87 -2.36 -13.33
C PHE A 64 22.39 -3.05 -14.59
N PHE A 65 21.52 -3.44 -15.52
CA PHE A 65 21.92 -4.06 -16.79
C PHE A 65 22.85 -3.16 -17.60
N LYS A 66 22.51 -1.87 -17.74
CA LYS A 66 23.38 -0.89 -18.42
C LYS A 66 24.77 -0.80 -17.78
N ASN A 67 24.83 -0.74 -16.45
CA ASN A 67 26.11 -0.67 -15.74
C ASN A 67 26.89 -1.99 -15.84
N ALA A 68 26.24 -3.14 -15.68
CA ALA A 68 26.88 -4.44 -15.76
C ALA A 68 27.43 -4.74 -17.17
N SER A 69 26.73 -4.31 -18.23
CA SER A 69 27.24 -4.34 -19.60
C SER A 69 28.50 -3.49 -19.78
N SER A 70 28.60 -2.34 -19.10
CA SER A 70 29.81 -1.51 -19.11
C SER A 70 30.99 -2.15 -18.36
N MET A 71 30.71 -3.08 -17.44
CA MET A 71 31.69 -3.84 -16.67
C MET A 71 32.05 -5.20 -17.31
N GLY A 72 31.63 -5.45 -18.55
CA GLY A 72 31.99 -6.65 -19.31
C GLY A 72 31.35 -7.96 -18.82
N LYS A 73 30.33 -7.90 -17.94
CA LYS A 73 29.55 -9.08 -17.53
C LYS A 73 28.25 -9.14 -18.32
N PRO A 74 27.87 -10.31 -18.89
CA PRO A 74 26.56 -10.47 -19.53
C PRO A 74 25.48 -10.50 -18.45
N ALA A 75 24.93 -9.33 -18.13
CA ALA A 75 23.74 -9.25 -17.31
C ALA A 75 22.54 -9.50 -18.24
N GLN A 76 22.09 -10.75 -18.31
CA GLN A 76 20.89 -11.10 -19.06
C GLN A 76 19.67 -10.52 -18.34
N ALA A 77 18.91 -9.67 -19.04
CA ALA A 77 17.60 -9.26 -18.58
C ALA A 77 16.72 -10.49 -18.37
N SER A 78 16.14 -10.63 -17.17
CA SER A 78 15.18 -11.70 -16.90
C SER A 78 13.98 -11.53 -17.84
N ALA A 79 13.86 -12.42 -18.82
CA ALA A 79 12.84 -12.36 -19.87
C ALA A 79 11.42 -12.71 -19.37
N GLY A 80 11.22 -12.88 -18.06
CA GLY A 80 9.96 -13.30 -17.45
C GLY A 80 9.31 -12.28 -16.51
N ALA A 81 9.81 -11.05 -16.43
CA ALA A 81 9.19 -10.04 -15.57
C ALA A 81 7.81 -9.65 -16.13
N PRO A 82 6.72 -9.76 -15.34
CA PRO A 82 5.41 -9.32 -15.78
C PRO A 82 5.40 -7.79 -15.96
N ALA A 83 4.73 -7.31 -17.00
CA ALA A 83 4.59 -5.88 -17.23
C ALA A 83 3.81 -5.19 -16.08
N CYS A 84 4.18 -3.96 -15.75
CA CYS A 84 3.46 -3.17 -14.75
C CYS A 84 2.03 -2.87 -15.20
N ALA A 85 1.03 -3.38 -14.48
CA ALA A 85 -0.37 -3.15 -14.76
C ALA A 85 -0.83 -1.78 -14.23
N ASP A 86 -1.29 -0.91 -15.14
CA ASP A 86 -1.86 0.39 -14.78
C ASP A 86 -3.26 0.20 -14.14
N PRO A 87 -3.50 0.69 -12.92
CA PRO A 87 -4.81 0.58 -12.26
C PRO A 87 -5.91 1.43 -12.89
N GLY A 88 -5.60 2.35 -13.81
CA GLY A 88 -6.57 3.23 -14.44
C GLY A 88 -7.19 4.26 -13.47
N PRO A 89 -8.17 5.06 -13.93
CA PRO A 89 -8.83 6.04 -13.10
C PRO A 89 -9.66 5.40 -11.98
N PHE A 90 -9.77 6.08 -10.84
CA PHE A 90 -10.64 5.63 -9.76
C PHE A 90 -12.11 5.82 -10.15
N VAL A 91 -12.88 4.73 -10.18
CA VAL A 91 -14.33 4.74 -10.40
C VAL A 91 -15.00 4.07 -9.21
N TYR A 92 -15.89 4.79 -8.54
CA TYR A 92 -16.69 4.25 -7.43
C TYR A 92 -18.18 4.35 -7.77
N THR A 93 -18.81 3.19 -7.89
CA THR A 93 -20.27 3.07 -7.93
C THR A 93 -20.74 2.72 -6.53
N ALA A 94 -21.46 3.64 -5.88
CA ALA A 94 -22.00 3.38 -4.55
C ALA A 94 -22.94 2.15 -4.60
N PRO A 95 -22.85 1.23 -3.62
CA PRO A 95 -23.79 0.12 -3.53
C PRO A 95 -25.21 0.66 -3.35
N LYS A 96 -26.16 0.14 -4.15
CA LYS A 96 -27.57 0.52 -4.04
C LYS A 96 -28.10 0.00 -2.70
N SER A 97 -28.71 0.89 -1.93
CA SER A 97 -29.27 0.64 -0.58
C SER A 97 -30.28 -0.50 -0.56
#